data_AF-A0A2I8A596-F1
#
_entry.id   AF-A0A2I8A596-F1
#
_cell.length_a   1.000
_cell.length_b   1.000
_cell.length_c   1.000
_cell.angle_alpha   90.00
_cell.angle_beta   90.00
_cell.angle_gamma   90.00
#
_symmetry.space_group_name_H-M   'P 1'
#
loop_
_entity.id
_entity.type
_entity.pdbx_description
1 polymer ?
#
loop_
_entity_poly.entity_id
_entity_poly.type
_entity_poly.pdbx_seq_one_letter_code
_entity_poly.pdbx_strand_id
1 'polypeptide(L)'
;MANWSQALITFTKSSSYSDFGFNKLAEIQQQNLILWADKNKILGTKDTRIFKLAIPHIQLIWIADYGHVPNLEQPQVTAQYILKFSSTEYHYSILN
;
A
#
# COMPACT_ATOMS: atom_id res chain seq x y z
N MET A 1 5.11 -10.65 20.59
CA MET A 1 5.62 -9.35 20.13
C MET A 1 5.20 -8.29 21.13
N ALA A 2 6.14 -7.56 21.73
CA ALA A 2 5.79 -6.44 22.62
C ALA A 2 5.01 -5.36 21.83
N ASN A 3 4.07 -4.69 22.47
CA ASN A 3 3.30 -3.53 21.96
C ASN A 3 2.20 -3.79 20.91
N TRP A 4 1.88 -5.04 20.57
CA TRP A 4 0.78 -5.34 19.62
C TRP A 4 -0.58 -4.77 20.08
N SER A 5 -0.93 -4.94 21.35
CA SER A 5 -2.18 -4.42 21.92
C SER A 5 -2.25 -2.89 21.84
N GLN A 6 -1.12 -2.20 22.06
CA GLN A 6 -1.04 -0.76 21.98
C GLN A 6 -1.20 -0.28 20.52
N ALA A 7 -0.56 -0.96 19.58
CA ALA A 7 -0.71 -0.68 18.15
C ALA A 7 -2.16 -0.84 17.69
N LEU A 8 -2.85 -1.90 18.15
CA LEU A 8 -4.26 -2.14 17.84
C LEU A 8 -5.16 -1.03 18.41
N ILE A 9 -4.95 -0.61 19.66
CA ILE A 9 -5.71 0.49 20.28
C ILE A 9 -5.51 1.79 19.52
N THR A 10 -4.26 2.13 19.18
CA THR A 10 -3.94 3.35 18.43
C THR A 10 -4.57 3.32 17.05
N PHE A 11 -4.51 2.18 16.35
CA PHE A 11 -5.16 2.01 15.04
C PHE A 11 -6.68 2.17 15.14
N THR A 12 -7.35 1.53 16.10
CA THR A 12 -8.80 1.65 16.28
C THR A 12 -9.23 3.07 16.64
N LYS A 13 -8.37 3.85 17.30
CA LYS A 13 -8.62 5.27 17.60
C LYS A 13 -8.30 6.21 16.44
N SER A 14 -7.53 5.75 15.45
CA SER A 14 -7.26 6.54 14.25
C SER A 14 -8.48 6.54 13.33
N SER A 15 -8.77 7.70 12.75
CA SER A 15 -9.92 7.94 11.87
C SER A 15 -9.62 7.70 10.39
N SER A 16 -8.33 7.66 10.01
CA SER A 16 -7.84 7.26 8.69
C SER A 16 -6.30 7.15 8.68
N TYR A 17 -5.73 6.73 7.56
CA TYR A 17 -4.30 6.83 7.24
C TYR A 17 -3.77 8.27 7.25
N SER A 18 -4.65 9.27 7.17
CA SER A 18 -4.33 10.69 7.35
C SER A 18 -3.61 10.99 8.68
N ASP A 19 -3.90 10.20 9.72
CA ASP A 19 -3.42 10.45 11.09
C ASP A 19 -1.93 10.15 11.25
N PHE A 20 -1.33 9.41 10.32
CA PHE A 20 0.12 9.16 10.32
C PHE A 20 0.90 10.39 9.82
N GLY A 21 0.26 11.34 9.13
CA GLY A 21 0.88 12.57 8.63
C GLY A 21 1.94 12.34 7.54
N PHE A 22 2.19 13.39 6.74
CA PHE A 22 3.17 13.34 5.64
C PHE A 22 4.58 12.95 6.10
N ASN A 23 5.00 13.45 7.26
CA ASN A 23 6.36 13.23 7.77
C ASN A 23 6.62 11.75 8.08
N LYS A 24 5.64 11.02 8.63
CA LYS A 24 5.85 9.61 8.96
C LYS A 24 5.86 8.72 7.73
N LEU A 25 5.02 9.03 6.75
CA LEU A 25 4.99 8.32 5.47
C LEU A 25 6.28 8.54 4.67
N ALA A 26 6.88 9.72 4.78
CA ALA A 26 8.17 10.02 4.16
C ALA A 26 9.33 9.22 4.75
N GLU A 27 9.19 8.64 5.95
CA GLU A 27 10.22 7.75 6.51
C GLU A 27 10.29 6.37 5.81
N ILE A 28 9.30 6.04 4.98
CA ILE A 28 9.29 4.77 4.23
C ILE A 28 10.20 4.89 3.01
N GLN A 29 11.44 4.40 3.14
CA GLN A 29 12.49 4.51 2.11
C GLN A 29 12.61 3.27 1.22
N GLN A 30 11.92 2.18 1.54
CA GLN A 30 11.91 0.96 0.74
C GLN A 30 11.14 1.16 -0.58
N GLN A 31 11.33 0.26 -1.54
CA GLN A 31 10.42 0.18 -2.68
C GLN A 31 9.03 -0.24 -2.17
N ASN A 32 7.99 0.49 -2.57
CA ASN A 32 6.62 0.22 -2.13
C ASN A 32 5.70 -0.01 -3.33
N LEU A 33 4.92 -1.09 -3.25
CA LEU A 33 3.80 -1.34 -4.15
C LEU A 33 2.48 -1.09 -3.41
N ILE A 34 1.66 -0.19 -3.93
CA ILE A 34 0.27 -0.02 -3.49
C ILE A 34 -0.65 -0.52 -4.60
N LEU A 35 -1.47 -1.52 -4.27
CA LEU A 35 -2.54 -2.02 -5.11
C LEU A 35 -3.87 -1.49 -4.57
N TRP A 36 -4.59 -0.72 -5.37
CA TRP A 36 -5.82 -0.06 -4.93
C TRP A 36 -6.97 -0.29 -5.90
N ALA A 37 -8.14 -0.65 -5.39
CA ALA A 37 -9.34 -0.80 -6.21
C ALA A 37 -9.96 0.57 -6.52
N ASP A 38 -10.21 0.82 -7.81
CA ASP A 38 -10.73 2.11 -8.31
C ASP A 38 -12.16 2.42 -7.83
N LYS A 39 -12.95 1.39 -7.55
CA LYS A 39 -14.33 1.50 -7.06
C LYS A 39 -14.46 1.20 -5.56
N ASN A 40 -13.38 1.34 -4.79
CA ASN A 40 -13.40 1.15 -3.34
C ASN A 40 -14.31 2.19 -2.66
N LYS A 41 -15.52 1.78 -2.28
CA LYS A 41 -16.52 2.64 -1.60
C LYS A 41 -16.29 2.77 -0.10
N ILE A 42 -15.47 1.92 0.50
CA ILE A 42 -15.23 1.90 1.95
C ILE A 42 -14.15 2.91 2.32
N LEU A 43 -13.01 2.90 1.60
CA LEU A 43 -11.90 3.84 1.83
C LEU A 43 -11.88 5.00 0.82
N GLY A 44 -12.62 4.90 -0.29
CA GLY A 44 -12.52 5.86 -1.37
C GLY A 44 -11.14 5.82 -2.04
N THR A 45 -10.77 6.94 -2.68
CA THR A 45 -9.51 7.09 -3.41
C THR A 45 -8.64 8.23 -2.88
N LYS A 46 -9.08 8.93 -1.84
CA LYS A 46 -8.41 10.13 -1.33
C LYS A 46 -7.00 9.81 -0.78
N ASP A 47 -6.88 8.74 -0.02
CA ASP A 47 -5.62 8.35 0.63
C ASP A 47 -4.54 7.98 -0.38
N THR A 48 -4.92 7.45 -1.56
CA THR A 48 -3.96 7.16 -2.63
C THR A 48 -3.19 8.39 -3.10
N ARG A 49 -3.80 9.58 -3.04
CA ARG A 49 -3.14 10.84 -3.37
C ARG A 49 -2.12 11.22 -2.30
N ILE A 50 -2.46 11.03 -1.03
CA ILE A 50 -1.56 11.27 0.10
C ILE A 50 -0.35 10.34 -0.01
N PHE A 51 -0.57 9.04 -0.25
CA PHE A 51 0.51 8.06 -0.40
C PHE A 51 1.44 8.40 -1.56
N LYS A 52 0.88 8.76 -2.73
CA LYS A 52 1.68 9.13 -3.90
C LYS A 52 2.55 10.36 -3.67
N LEU A 53 2.11 11.30 -2.83
CA LEU A 53 2.86 12.52 -2.52
C LEU A 53 3.86 12.31 -1.37
N ALA A 54 3.51 11.48 -0.38
CA ALA A 54 4.27 11.37 0.86
C ALA A 54 5.33 10.25 0.84
N ILE A 55 5.14 9.19 0.04
CA ILE A 55 6.06 8.04 -0.01
C ILE A 55 7.00 8.19 -1.21
N PRO A 56 8.34 8.30 -1.03
CA PRO A 56 9.27 8.61 -2.11
C PRO A 56 9.38 7.54 -3.21
N HIS A 57 9.36 6.26 -2.84
CA HIS A 57 9.61 5.13 -3.75
C HIS A 57 8.36 4.28 -3.93
N ILE A 58 7.31 4.90 -4.49
CA ILE A 58 5.98 4.29 -4.60
C ILE A 58 5.61 3.93 -6.04
N GLN A 59 5.13 2.71 -6.23
CA GLN A 59 4.39 2.26 -7.39
C GLN A 59 2.92 2.07 -7.00
N LEU A 60 2.05 2.95 -7.47
CA LEU A 60 0.60 2.84 -7.27
C LEU A 60 -0.07 2.24 -8.51
N ILE A 61 -0.73 1.10 -8.35
CA ILE A 61 -1.51 0.44 -9.41
C ILE A 61 -2.99 0.42 -9.03
N TRP A 62 -3.81 0.86 -9.98
CA TRP A 62 -5.27 0.74 -9.89
C TRP A 62 -5.73 -0.61 -10.41
N ILE A 63 -6.44 -1.36 -9.58
CA ILE A 63 -7.10 -2.60 -9.97
C ILE A 63 -8.54 -2.21 -10.34
N ALA A 64 -8.79 -2.15 -11.65
CA ALA A 64 -10.06 -1.70 -12.20
C ALA A 64 -11.19 -2.71 -11.97
N ASP A 65 -12.41 -2.21 -11.82
CA ASP A 65 -13.70 -2.93 -11.83
C ASP A 65 -14.13 -3.66 -10.55
N TYR A 66 -13.45 -3.46 -9.42
CA TYR A 66 -13.75 -4.18 -8.19
C TYR A 66 -13.77 -3.28 -6.94
N GLY A 67 -14.28 -3.83 -5.85
CA GLY A 67 -14.72 -3.11 -4.68
C GLY A 67 -13.57 -2.79 -3.73
N HIS A 68 -13.50 -3.51 -2.61
CA HIS A 68 -12.65 -3.10 -1.49
C HIS A 68 -11.40 -3.97 -1.31
N VAL A 69 -11.47 -5.24 -1.70
CA VAL A 69 -10.48 -6.27 -1.32
C VAL A 69 -9.93 -6.95 -2.58
N PRO A 70 -9.00 -6.30 -3.30
CA PRO A 70 -8.49 -6.80 -4.58
C PRO A 70 -7.92 -8.21 -4.51
N ASN A 71 -7.29 -8.58 -3.39
CA ASN A 71 -6.73 -9.92 -3.19
C ASN A 71 -7.79 -11.02 -3.08
N LEU A 72 -9.02 -10.71 -2.68
CA LEU A 72 -10.13 -11.65 -2.64
C LEU A 72 -10.93 -11.64 -3.95
N GLU A 73 -11.11 -10.44 -4.52
CA GLU A 73 -11.93 -10.21 -5.70
C GLU A 73 -11.21 -10.56 -7.01
N GLN A 74 -9.90 -10.28 -7.08
CA GLN A 74 -9.01 -10.61 -8.20
C GLN A 74 -7.68 -11.19 -7.71
N PRO A 75 -7.69 -12.40 -7.12
CA PRO A 75 -6.49 -12.99 -6.51
C PRO A 75 -5.37 -13.19 -7.52
N GLN A 76 -5.67 -13.62 -8.76
CA GLN A 76 -4.66 -13.87 -9.79
C GLN A 76 -3.97 -12.58 -10.25
N VAL A 77 -4.75 -11.53 -10.51
CA VAL A 77 -4.21 -10.22 -10.92
C VAL A 77 -3.39 -9.61 -9.79
N THR A 78 -3.91 -9.66 -8.56
CA THR A 78 -3.19 -9.19 -7.38
C THR A 78 -1.86 -9.92 -7.20
N ALA A 79 -1.86 -11.26 -7.31
CA ALA A 79 -0.65 -12.07 -7.21
C ALA A 79 0.36 -11.75 -8.33
N GLN A 80 -0.09 -11.55 -9.57
CA GLN A 80 0.79 -11.20 -10.69
C GLN A 80 1.52 -9.89 -10.44
N TYR A 81 0.84 -8.86 -9.92
CA TYR A 81 1.50 -7.59 -9.60
C TYR A 81 2.50 -7.72 -8.45
N ILE A 82 2.17 -8.48 -7.41
CA ILE A 82 3.10 -8.74 -6.30
C ILE A 82 4.34 -9.48 -6.82
N LEU A 83 4.17 -10.57 -7.56
CA LEU A 83 5.29 -11.35 -8.10
C LEU A 83 6.17 -10.51 -9.02
N LYS A 84 5.57 -9.74 -9.93
CA LYS A 84 6.31 -8.84 -10.83
C LYS A 84 7.14 -7.82 -10.04
N PHE A 85 6.55 -7.22 -9.01
CA PHE A 85 7.23 -6.25 -8.16
C PHE A 85 8.41 -6.89 -7.41
N SER A 86 8.20 -8.05 -6.77
CA SER A 86 9.25 -8.79 -6.07
C SER A 86 10.36 -9.28 -6.99
N SER A 87 10.06 -9.62 -8.24
CA SER A 87 11.06 -10.04 -9.23
C SER A 87 11.89 -8.88 -9.79
N THR A 88 11.43 -7.63 -9.66
CA THR A 88 12.16 -6.45 -10.17
C THR A 88 13.40 -6.13 -9.31
N GLU A 89 13.38 -6.47 -8.01
CA GLU A 89 14.56 -6.35 -7.14
C GLU A 89 15.70 -7.31 -7.51
N TYR A 90 15.38 -8.49 -8.06
CA TYR A 90 16.40 -9.47 -8.46
C TYR A 90 17.26 -9.03 -9.64
N HIS A 91 16.85 -8.04 -10.45
CA HIS A 91 17.66 -7.59 -11.57
C HIS A 91 18.78 -6.62 -11.15
N TYR A 92 18.62 -5.92 -10.02
CA TYR A 92 19.64 -5.00 -9.50
C TYR A 92 20.73 -5.69 -8.68
N SER A 93 20.50 -6.90 -8.16
CA SER A 93 21.48 -7.61 -7.32
C SER A 93 22.50 -8.45 -8.12
N ILE A 94 22.33 -8.60 -9.43
CA ILE A 94 23.22 -9.43 -10.29
C ILE A 94 24.11 -8.55 -11.20
N LEU A 95 24.04 -7.22 -11.04
CA LEU A 95 24.80 -6.25 -11.82
C LEU A 95 25.76 -5.38 -10.98
N ASN A 96 25.97 -5.72 -9.70
CA ASN A 96 27.00 -5.12 -8.84
C ASN A 96 27.93 -6.20 -8.28
#